data_AF-A0A2N3AY02-F1
#
_entry.id   AF-A0A2N3AY02-F1
#
_cell.length_a   1.000
_cell.length_b   1.000
_cell.length_c   1.000
_cell.angle_alpha   90.00
_cell.angle_beta   90.00
_cell.angle_gamma   90.00
#
_symmetry.space_group_name_H-M   'P 1'
#
loop_
_entity.id
_entity.type
_entity.pdbx_description
1 polymer ?
#
loop_
_entity_poly.entity_id
_entity_poly.type
_entity_poly.pdbx_seq_one_letter_code
_entity_poly.pdbx_strand_id
1 'polypeptide(L)'
;MSRAHIVSANDLLVGDVVYFTAADGWTRKLEEAALARTGDEAEALLARATRQQSRVVDPYLAEVALDGARAPRPLHFREVFRTRGPSHRTDLGRQAEN
;
A
#
# COMPACT_ATOMS: atom_id res chain seq x y z
N MET A 1 3.58 -3.57 20.39
CA MET A 1 3.23 -3.38 18.96
C MET A 1 1.91 -4.05 18.70
N SER A 2 0.92 -3.32 18.20
CA SER A 2 -0.35 -3.91 17.75
C SER A 2 -0.32 -4.10 16.23
N ARG A 3 -0.96 -5.17 15.73
CA ARG A 3 -1.09 -5.46 14.30
C ARG A 3 -2.37 -4.82 13.75
N ALA A 4 -2.32 -4.39 12.51
CA ALA A 4 -3.45 -3.92 11.73
C ALA A 4 -3.24 -4.28 10.25
N HIS A 5 -4.30 -4.16 9.46
CA HIS A 5 -4.24 -4.31 8.02
C HIS A 5 -4.52 -2.97 7.33
N ILE A 6 -3.95 -2.81 6.16
CA ILE A 6 -4.27 -1.75 5.20
C ILE A 6 -4.56 -2.40 3.85
N VAL A 7 -5.13 -1.64 2.91
CA VAL A 7 -5.19 -2.07 1.51
C VAL A 7 -4.08 -1.39 0.72
N SER A 8 -3.26 -2.20 0.06
CA SER A 8 -2.19 -1.78 -0.85
C SER A 8 -2.51 -2.22 -2.27
N ALA A 9 -2.13 -1.43 -3.26
CA ALA A 9 -2.29 -1.71 -4.68
C ALA A 9 -1.18 -1.04 -5.49
N ASN A 10 -1.17 -1.25 -6.80
CA ASN A 10 -0.39 -0.42 -7.72
C ASN A 10 -1.32 0.54 -8.46
N ASP A 11 -0.91 1.80 -8.61
CA ASP A 11 -1.55 2.76 -9.50
C ASP A 11 -1.52 2.20 -10.92
N LEU A 12 -2.68 2.18 -11.59
CA LEU A 12 -2.84 1.56 -12.90
C LEU A 12 -2.03 2.27 -13.98
N LEU A 13 -1.87 3.60 -13.89
CA LEU A 13 -1.23 4.40 -14.94
C LEU A 13 0.27 4.47 -14.77
N VAL A 14 0.74 4.70 -13.55
CA VAL A 14 2.18 4.93 -13.29
C VAL A 14 2.88 3.76 -12.60
N GLY A 15 2.14 2.76 -12.10
CA GLY A 15 2.70 1.56 -11.46
C GLY A 15 3.19 1.77 -10.04
N ASP A 16 3.04 2.96 -9.46
CA ASP A 16 3.45 3.26 -8.09
C ASP A 16 2.67 2.45 -7.05
N VAL A 17 3.28 2.17 -5.90
CA VAL A 17 2.53 1.67 -4.75
C VAL A 17 1.62 2.75 -4.21
N VAL A 18 0.36 2.38 -4.00
CA VAL A 18 -0.64 3.24 -3.36
C VAL A 18 -1.40 2.50 -2.28
N TYR A 19 -1.88 3.25 -1.31
CA TYR A 19 -2.61 2.77 -0.15
C TYR A 19 -4.01 3.37 -0.12
N PHE A 20 -4.99 2.58 0.26
CA PHE A 20 -6.38 3.02 0.31
C PHE A 20 -6.63 3.86 1.57
N THR A 21 -7.31 4.99 1.42
CA THR A 21 -7.60 5.93 2.52
C THR A 21 -9.02 5.78 3.03
N ALA A 22 -9.29 6.29 4.23
CA ALA A 22 -10.64 6.21 4.82
C ALA A 22 -11.69 6.98 4.00
N ALA A 23 -11.24 7.96 3.20
CA ALA A 23 -12.04 8.80 2.32
C ALA A 23 -12.32 8.19 0.93
N ASP A 24 -12.20 6.87 0.77
CA ASP A 24 -12.35 6.18 -0.52
C ASP A 24 -11.37 6.65 -1.61
N GLY A 25 -10.19 7.11 -1.20
CA GLY A 25 -9.13 7.57 -2.10
C GLY A 25 -7.89 6.68 -2.07
N TRP A 26 -6.90 7.07 -2.86
CA TRP A 26 -5.58 6.44 -2.90
C TRP A 26 -4.51 7.48 -2.59
N THR A 27 -3.52 7.09 -1.79
CA THR A 27 -2.36 7.91 -1.43
C THR A 27 -1.07 7.13 -1.65
N ARG A 28 0.03 7.82 -1.89
CA ARG A 28 1.38 7.22 -1.93
C ARG A 28 2.02 7.15 -0.54
N LYS A 29 1.40 7.77 0.47
CA LYS A 29 1.95 7.86 1.82
C LYS A 29 1.30 6.81 2.71
N LEU A 30 2.13 5.94 3.27
CA LEU A 30 1.67 4.85 4.14
C LEU A 30 0.99 5.38 5.41
N GLU A 31 1.42 6.53 5.95
CA GLU A 31 0.80 7.12 7.16
C GLU A 31 -0.66 7.60 6.96
N GLU A 32 -1.09 7.80 5.71
CA GLU A 32 -2.45 8.25 5.36
C GLU A 32 -3.38 7.06 5.07
N ALA A 33 -2.88 5.82 5.13
CA ALA A 33 -3.65 4.61 4.85
C ALA A 33 -4.73 4.37 5.93
N ALA A 34 -5.89 3.87 5.50
CA ALA A 34 -6.92 3.41 6.41
C ALA A 34 -6.46 2.13 7.12
N LEU A 35 -6.61 2.10 8.45
CA LEU A 35 -6.26 0.98 9.30
C LEU A 35 -7.50 0.14 9.60
N ALA A 36 -7.44 -1.16 9.31
CA ALA A 36 -8.37 -2.18 9.77
C ALA A 36 -7.75 -2.97 10.92
N ARG A 37 -8.41 -2.95 12.08
CA ARG A 37 -7.99 -3.63 13.30
C ARG A 37 -8.69 -4.97 13.49
N THR A 38 -9.81 -5.20 12.81
CA THR A 38 -10.57 -6.45 12.83
C THR A 38 -10.65 -7.09 11.43
N GLY A 39 -11.08 -8.35 11.38
CA GLY A 39 -11.31 -9.05 10.11
C GLY A 39 -12.41 -8.38 9.27
N ASP A 40 -13.55 -8.08 9.89
CA ASP A 40 -14.68 -7.43 9.23
C ASP A 40 -14.30 -6.05 8.65
N GLU A 41 -13.51 -5.26 9.38
CA GLU A 41 -13.00 -3.98 8.89
C GLU A 41 -12.07 -4.18 7.67
N ALA A 42 -11.25 -5.21 7.69
CA ALA A 42 -10.30 -5.51 6.61
C ALA A 42 -11.04 -5.94 5.35
N GLU A 43 -12.03 -6.82 5.47
CA GLU A 43 -12.88 -7.26 4.35
C GLU A 43 -13.67 -6.09 3.76
N ALA A 44 -14.27 -5.24 4.61
CA ALA A 44 -15.02 -4.06 4.16
C ALA A 44 -14.10 -3.06 3.43
N LEU A 45 -12.89 -2.85 3.95
CA LEU A 45 -11.91 -1.96 3.35
C LEU A 45 -11.44 -2.47 1.98
N LEU A 46 -11.14 -3.77 1.88
CA LEU A 46 -10.76 -4.41 0.62
C LEU A 46 -11.90 -4.33 -0.40
N ALA A 47 -13.14 -4.64 0.00
CA ALA A 47 -14.30 -4.59 -0.89
C ALA A 47 -14.51 -3.20 -1.51
N ARG A 48 -14.30 -2.13 -0.72
CA ARG A 48 -14.37 -0.74 -1.22
C ARG A 48 -13.24 -0.46 -2.23
N ALA A 49 -12.01 -0.85 -1.90
CA ALA A 49 -10.86 -0.65 -2.76
C ALA A 49 -10.97 -1.42 -4.09
N THR A 50 -11.42 -2.67 -4.06
CA THR A 50 -11.58 -3.54 -5.24
C THR A 50 -12.58 -2.99 -6.26
N ARG A 51 -13.49 -2.09 -5.86
CA ARG A 51 -14.40 -1.41 -6.81
C ARG A 51 -13.70 -0.35 -7.67
N GLN A 52 -12.48 0.05 -7.34
CA GLN A 52 -11.74 1.10 -8.05
C GLN A 52 -10.73 0.56 -9.08
N GLN A 53 -11.13 -0.47 -9.83
CA GLN A 53 -10.29 -1.16 -10.83
C GLN A 53 -9.79 -0.24 -11.96
N SER A 54 -10.46 0.89 -12.18
CA SER A 54 -10.03 1.90 -13.16
C SER A 54 -8.86 2.77 -12.70
N ARG A 55 -8.48 2.69 -11.41
CA ARG A 55 -7.39 3.49 -10.82
C ARG A 55 -6.20 2.65 -10.37
N VAL A 56 -6.44 1.39 -10.01
CA VAL A 56 -5.42 0.52 -9.43
C VAL A 56 -5.54 -0.92 -9.93
N VAL A 57 -4.44 -1.66 -9.80
CA VAL A 57 -4.38 -3.11 -10.04
C VAL A 57 -4.06 -3.87 -8.76
N ASP A 58 -4.65 -5.05 -8.64
CA ASP A 58 -4.48 -6.00 -7.55
C ASP A 58 -4.52 -5.41 -6.12
N PRO A 59 -5.63 -4.75 -5.70
CA PRO A 59 -5.80 -4.40 -4.29
C PRO A 59 -5.74 -5.64 -3.39
N TYR A 60 -4.96 -5.57 -2.31
CA TYR A 60 -4.83 -6.66 -1.34
C TYR A 60 -4.59 -6.14 0.07
N LEU A 61 -4.85 -6.98 1.08
CA LEU A 61 -4.57 -6.68 2.47
C LEU A 61 -3.09 -6.86 2.79
N ALA A 62 -2.46 -5.80 3.30
CA ALA A 62 -1.10 -5.82 3.81
C ALA A 62 -1.12 -5.65 5.33
N GLU A 63 -0.36 -6.49 6.03
CA GLU A 63 -0.22 -6.38 7.48
C GLU A 63 0.83 -5.31 7.83
N VAL A 64 0.50 -4.44 8.78
CA VAL A 64 1.37 -3.39 9.29
C VAL A 64 1.48 -3.47 10.80
N ALA A 65 2.67 -3.11 11.30
CA ALA A 65 2.86 -2.90 12.73
C ALA A 65 2.59 -1.43 13.08
N LEU A 66 1.79 -1.25 14.13
CA LEU A 66 1.58 0.03 14.78
C LEU A 66 2.49 0.13 16.00
N ASP A 67 3.33 1.15 16.02
CA ASP A 67 4.34 1.35 17.05
C ASP A 67 4.03 2.61 17.84
N GLY A 68 2.89 2.58 18.55
CA GLY A 68 2.44 3.58 19.54
C GLY A 68 2.21 5.00 19.01
N ALA A 69 3.29 5.68 18.60
CA ALA A 69 3.34 7.05 18.10
C ALA A 69 4.02 7.18 16.72
N ARG A 70 4.47 6.07 16.11
CA ARG A 70 5.09 6.06 14.77
C ARG A 70 4.09 5.63 13.69
N ALA A 71 4.26 6.18 12.50
CA ALA A 71 3.55 5.79 11.30
C ALA A 71 3.59 4.25 11.10
N PRO A 72 2.52 3.65 10.54
CA PRO A 72 2.48 2.21 10.24
C PRO A 72 3.73 1.79 9.49
N ARG A 73 4.33 0.67 9.90
CA ARG A 73 5.49 0.09 9.24
C ARG A 73 5.12 -1.19 8.49
N PRO A 74 5.57 -1.35 7.23
CA PRO A 74 5.47 -2.59 6.49
C PRO A 74 5.99 -3.77 7.30
N LEU A 75 5.19 -4.82 7.47
CA LEU A 75 5.68 -6.08 8.06
C LEU A 75 6.11 -7.10 7.01
N HIS A 76 5.68 -6.94 5.75
CA HIS A 76 5.92 -7.94 4.71
C HIS A 76 6.84 -7.45 3.58
N PHE A 77 7.78 -8.31 3.20
CA PHE A 77 8.90 -8.08 2.27
C PHE A 77 8.47 -7.60 0.87
N ARG A 78 7.22 -7.82 0.44
CA ARG A 78 6.68 -7.29 -0.83
C ARG A 78 6.66 -5.76 -0.90
N GLU A 79 6.52 -5.07 0.24
CA GLU A 79 6.51 -3.60 0.23
C GLU A 79 7.91 -3.02 0.06
N VAL A 80 8.97 -3.69 0.54
CA VAL A 80 10.36 -3.25 0.38
C VAL A 80 10.80 -3.24 -1.09
N PHE A 81 10.32 -4.19 -1.90
CA PHE A 81 10.65 -4.28 -3.33
C PHE A 81 9.79 -3.38 -4.21
N ARG A 82 8.53 -3.13 -3.84
CA ARG A 82 7.67 -2.25 -4.64
C ARG A 82 8.05 -0.77 -4.53
N THR A 83 8.64 -0.33 -3.41
CA THR A 83 9.19 1.04 -3.31
C THR A 83 10.44 1.25 -4.20
N ARG A 84 11.16 0.16 -4.54
CA ARG A 84 12.43 0.22 -5.29
C ARG A 84 12.30 0.01 -6.79
N GLY A 85 11.10 -0.31 -7.29
CA GLY A 85 10.89 -0.65 -8.70
C GLY A 85 11.46 -2.02 -9.07
N PRO A 86 11.22 -2.51 -10.30
CA PRO A 86 11.57 -3.88 -10.71
C PRO A 86 13.08 -4.12 -10.61
N SER A 87 13.50 -5.06 -9.76
CA SER A 87 14.90 -5.48 -9.60
C SER A 87 15.37 -6.42 -10.72
N HIS A 88 15.08 -6.09 -11.98
CA HIS A 88 15.54 -6.90 -13.11
C HIS A 88 16.14 -6.09 -14.27
N ARG A 89 16.63 -4.87 -14.00
CA ARG A 89 17.49 -4.06 -14.88
C ARG A 89 18.22 -2.98 -14.08
N THR A 90 19.54 -3.08 -13.95
CA THR A 90 20.39 -2.07 -13.29
C THR A 90 20.60 -0.81 -14.14
N ASP A 91 20.11 -0.78 -15.38
CA ASP A 91 20.28 0.28 -16.37
C ASP A 91 19.17 1.34 -16.40
N LEU A 92 18.03 1.12 -15.72
CA LEU A 92 16.88 2.03 -15.71
C LEU A 92 16.29 2.25 -14.31
N GLY A 93 17.15 2.22 -13.28
CA GLY A 93 16.76 2.64 -11.94
C GLY A 93 16.56 4.15 -11.88
N ARG A 94 15.68 4.62 -10.98
CA ARG A 94 15.45 6.05 -10.64
C ARG A 94 16.67 6.74 -9.97
N GLN A 95 17.89 6.31 -10.32
CA GLN A 95 19.17 6.89 -9.92
C GLN A 95 19.82 7.73 -11.03
N ALA A 96 19.08 8.00 -12.12
CA ALA A 96 19.58 8.74 -13.29
C ALA A 96 18.92 10.12 -13.46
N GLU A 97 18.61 10.81 -12.37
CA GLU A 97 18.33 12.25 -12.43
C GLU A 97 19.28 12.98 -11.48
N ASN A 98 20.43 13.40 -12.04
CA ASN A 98 21.12 14.63 -11.66
C ASN A 98 21.99 15.10 -12.83
#